data_AF-A0A962WYM3-F1
#
_entry.id   AF-A0A962WYM3-F1
#
_cell.length_a   1.000
_cell.length_b   1.000
_cell.length_c   1.000
_cell.angle_alpha   90.00
_cell.angle_beta   90.00
_cell.angle_gamma   90.00
#
_symmetry.space_group_name_H-M   'P 1'
#
loop_
_entity.id
_entity.type
_entity.pdbx_description
1 polymer ?
#
loop_
_entity_poly.entity_id
_entity_poly.type
_entity_poly.pdbx_seq_one_letter_code
_entity_poly.pdbx_strand_id
1 'polypeptide(L)'
;MIRAGASNREMVQSLGIDIEFLYRVVFAAGFALAAFAGMVAAPISSVYPGMGNSVLIICFVVVVIGGIGSIQGALVAALLIGFVDTFGNVLVPEIAGVLVYLAMALILLWKPDGLFKAG
;
A
#
# COMPACT_ATOMS: atom_id res chain seq x y z
N MET A 1 -19.88 -5.65 -6.46
CA MET A 1 -20.57 -4.81 -5.45
C MET A 1 -19.80 -3.53 -5.11
N ILE A 2 -18.56 -3.58 -4.60
CA ILE A 2 -17.78 -2.36 -4.25
C ILE A 2 -17.45 -1.53 -5.50
N ARG A 3 -17.01 -2.16 -6.60
CA ARG A 3 -16.77 -1.48 -7.90
C ARG A 3 -18.08 -0.97 -8.56
N ALA A 4 -19.20 -1.64 -8.30
CA ALA A 4 -20.53 -1.26 -8.79
C ALA A 4 -21.13 -0.07 -8.01
N GLY A 5 -20.93 -0.03 -6.68
CA GLY A 5 -21.30 1.11 -5.83
C GLY A 5 -20.40 2.34 -6.03
N ALA A 6 -19.16 2.16 -6.50
CA ALA A 6 -18.30 3.26 -6.94
C ALA A 6 -18.76 3.89 -8.25
N SER A 7 -19.42 3.10 -9.12
CA SER A 7 -19.86 3.57 -10.44
C SER A 7 -21.23 4.24 -10.41
N ASN A 8 -22.16 3.82 -9.52
CA ASN A 8 -23.45 4.51 -9.37
C ASN A 8 -24.10 4.25 -8.00
N ARG A 9 -23.89 5.17 -7.05
CA ARG A 9 -24.44 5.06 -5.68
C ARG A 9 -25.97 5.12 -5.64
N GLU A 10 -26.60 5.90 -6.52
CA GLU A 10 -28.07 6.03 -6.55
C GLU A 10 -28.76 4.73 -7.01
N MET A 11 -28.19 4.03 -7.98
CA MET A 11 -28.78 2.78 -8.49
C MET A 11 -28.73 1.66 -7.45
N VAL A 12 -27.67 1.55 -6.64
CA VAL A 12 -27.57 0.51 -5.59
C VAL A 12 -28.45 0.83 -4.37
N GLN A 13 -28.68 2.11 -4.05
CA GLN A 13 -29.66 2.52 -3.02
C GLN A 13 -31.09 2.15 -3.43
N SER A 14 -31.42 2.24 -4.72
CA SER A 14 -32.75 1.84 -5.23
C SER A 14 -33.04 0.33 -5.11
N LEU A 15 -32.00 -0.50 -4.94
CA LEU A 15 -32.09 -1.95 -4.67
C LEU A 15 -32.24 -2.28 -3.17
N GLY A 16 -32.37 -1.28 -2.29
CA GLY A 16 -32.54 -1.46 -0.84
C GLY A 16 -31.27 -1.87 -0.09
N ILE A 17 -30.09 -1.74 -0.72
CA ILE A 17 -28.80 -2.02 -0.08
C ILE A 17 -28.26 -0.70 0.51
N ASP A 18 -28.04 -0.69 1.82
CA ASP A 18 -27.37 0.42 2.51
C ASP A 18 -25.88 0.48 2.14
N ILE A 19 -25.56 1.29 1.13
CA ILE A 19 -24.19 1.54 0.68
C ILE A 19 -23.36 2.17 1.79
N GLU A 20 -23.98 2.98 2.63
CA GLU A 20 -23.32 3.64 3.75
C GLU A 20 -22.85 2.61 4.80
N PHE A 21 -23.66 1.59 5.09
CA PHE A 21 -23.26 0.50 5.97
C PHE A 21 -22.17 -0.36 5.34
N LEU A 22 -22.30 -0.72 4.06
CA LEU A 22 -21.29 -1.50 3.34
C LEU A 22 -19.93 -0.78 3.32
N TYR A 23 -19.92 0.52 3.02
CA TYR A 23 -18.69 1.32 2.97
C TYR A 23 -18.07 1.48 4.35
N ARG A 24 -18.89 1.71 5.39
CA ARG A 24 -18.43 1.76 6.79
C ARG A 24 -17.76 0.46 7.22
N VAL A 25 -18.36 -0.69 6.92
CA VAL A 25 -17.80 -2.01 7.30
C VAL A 25 -16.48 -2.27 6.58
N VAL A 26 -16.40 -2.00 5.28
CA VAL A 26 -15.16 -2.19 4.51
C VAL A 26 -14.06 -1.24 4.98
N PHE A 27 -14.40 0.02 5.22
CA PHE A 27 -13.45 1.01 5.75
C PHE A 27 -12.98 0.64 7.15
N ALA A 28 -13.89 0.25 8.04
CA ALA A 28 -13.55 -0.19 9.39
C ALA A 28 -12.65 -1.44 9.37
N ALA A 29 -12.92 -2.40 8.47
CA ALA A 29 -12.08 -3.58 8.29
C ALA A 29 -10.66 -3.20 7.79
N GLY A 30 -10.56 -2.30 6.81
CA GLY A 30 -9.27 -1.81 6.31
C GLY A 30 -8.48 -1.04 7.38
N PHE A 31 -9.16 -0.17 8.14
CA PHE A 31 -8.56 0.55 9.25
C PHE A 31 -8.08 -0.40 10.36
N ALA A 32 -8.88 -1.41 10.71
CA ALA A 32 -8.50 -2.41 11.71
C ALA A 32 -7.22 -3.17 11.29
N LEU A 33 -7.09 -3.56 10.03
CA LEU A 33 -5.88 -4.20 9.50
C LEU A 33 -4.67 -3.26 9.55
N ALA A 34 -4.84 -2.00 9.15
CA ALA A 34 -3.76 -1.01 9.19
C ALA A 34 -3.31 -0.70 10.63
N ALA A 35 -4.26 -0.54 11.55
CA ALA A 35 -3.98 -0.31 12.97
C ALA A 35 -3.27 -1.50 13.61
N PHE A 36 -3.68 -2.73 13.27
CA PHE A 36 -3.02 -3.94 13.75
C PHE A 36 -1.58 -4.04 13.25
N ALA A 37 -1.35 -3.78 11.95
CA ALA A 37 0.00 -3.77 11.38
C ALA A 37 0.89 -2.70 12.04
N GLY A 38 0.36 -1.49 12.25
CA GLY A 38 1.08 -0.40 12.93
C GLY A 38 1.43 -0.71 14.38
N MET A 39 0.51 -1.36 15.13
CA MET A 39 0.75 -1.79 16.51
C MET A 39 1.90 -2.79 16.61
N VAL A 40 1.99 -3.73 15.66
CA VAL A 40 3.08 -4.71 15.61
C VAL A 40 4.41 -4.06 15.20
N ALA A 41 4.39 -3.10 14.28
CA ALA A 41 5.60 -2.42 13.81
C ALA A 41 6.18 -1.40 14.81
N ALA A 42 5.33 -0.78 15.63
CA ALA A 42 5.72 0.28 16.58
C ALA A 42 6.84 -0.12 17.58
N PRO A 43 6.79 -1.28 18.27
CA PRO A 43 7.86 -1.68 19.18
C PRO A 43 9.13 -2.12 18.44
N ILE A 44 9.01 -2.65 17.21
CA ILE A 44 10.14 -3.13 16.42
C ILE A 44 11.00 -1.97 15.92
N SER A 45 10.37 -0.87 15.49
CA SER A 45 11.07 0.27 14.88
C SER A 45 11.45 1.41 15.85
N SER A 46 11.15 1.30 17.15
CA SER A 46 11.31 2.34 18.18
C SER A 46 10.63 3.67 17.80
N VAL A 47 9.58 4.06 18.52
CA VAL A 47 8.83 5.29 18.15
C VAL A 47 9.63 6.55 18.45
N TYR A 48 10.10 7.25 17.41
CA TYR A 48 10.79 8.54 17.53
C TYR A 48 10.12 9.65 16.69
N PRO A 49 10.24 10.93 17.10
CA PRO A 49 9.73 12.06 16.32
C PRO A 49 10.36 12.09 14.92
N GLY A 50 9.52 12.14 13.87
CA GLY A 50 9.97 12.15 12.47
C GLY A 50 9.93 10.79 11.75
N MET A 51 9.65 9.68 12.45
CA MET A 51 9.51 8.35 11.82
C MET A 51 8.45 8.33 10.70
N GLY A 52 7.38 9.12 10.83
CA GLY A 52 6.31 9.20 9.83
C GLY A 52 6.82 9.57 8.44
N ASN A 53 7.83 10.43 8.31
CA ASN A 53 8.40 10.77 7.01
C ASN A 53 9.04 9.56 6.34
N SER A 54 9.84 8.79 7.06
CA SER A 54 10.50 7.59 6.52
C SER A 54 9.48 6.55 6.09
N VAL A 55 8.44 6.32 6.89
CA VAL A 55 7.36 5.37 6.56
C VAL A 55 6.54 5.85 5.36
N LEU A 56 6.17 7.13 5.31
CA LEU A 56 5.41 7.71 4.19
C LEU A 56 6.15 7.59 2.86
N ILE A 57 7.47 7.81 2.85
CA ILE A 57 8.24 7.70 1.62
C ILE A 57 8.26 6.25 1.11
N ILE A 58 8.46 5.26 1.98
CA ILE A 58 8.41 3.84 1.59
C ILE A 58 7.00 3.46 1.08
N CYS A 59 5.94 3.91 1.77
CA CYS A 59 4.57 3.73 1.31
C CYS A 59 4.33 4.34 -0.08
N PHE A 60 4.87 5.54 -0.34
CA PHE A 60 4.79 6.17 -1.65
C PHE A 60 5.46 5.33 -2.74
N VAL A 61 6.69 4.85 -2.48
CA VAL A 61 7.42 3.97 -3.38
C VAL A 61 6.60 2.72 -3.72
N VAL A 62 6.02 2.06 -2.71
CA VAL A 62 5.17 0.88 -2.88
C VAL A 62 3.96 1.17 -3.76
N VAL A 63 3.26 2.29 -3.54
CA VAL A 63 2.07 2.67 -4.32
C VAL A 63 2.43 2.99 -5.77
N VAL A 64 3.55 3.68 -6.00
CA VAL A 64 4.03 4.00 -7.34
C VAL A 64 4.42 2.73 -8.10
N ILE A 65 5.14 1.82 -7.45
CA ILE A 65 5.52 0.52 -8.04
C ILE A 65 4.29 -0.35 -8.31
N GLY A 66 3.31 -0.35 -7.39
CA GLY A 66 2.07 -1.10 -7.55
C GLY A 66 1.18 -0.61 -8.68
N GLY A 67 1.26 0.69 -9.01
CA GLY A 67 0.42 1.36 -10.00
C GLY A 67 -0.74 2.11 -9.33
N ILE A 68 -0.92 3.39 -9.70
CA ILE A 68 -1.96 4.25 -9.12
C ILE A 68 -3.34 3.67 -9.42
N GLY A 69 -4.10 3.35 -8.38
CA GLY A 69 -5.46 2.79 -8.49
C GLY A 69 -5.55 1.26 -8.51
N SER A 70 -4.43 0.53 -8.44
CA SER A 70 -4.42 -0.94 -8.39
C SER A 70 -4.16 -1.48 -6.99
N ILE A 71 -5.22 -1.93 -6.31
CA ILE A 71 -5.11 -2.53 -4.95
C ILE A 71 -4.28 -3.83 -5.00
N GLN A 72 -4.48 -4.65 -6.04
CA GLN A 72 -3.72 -5.90 -6.22
C GLN A 72 -2.25 -5.61 -6.53
N GLY A 73 -1.96 -4.59 -7.35
CA GLY A 73 -0.59 -4.15 -7.63
C GLY A 73 0.13 -3.64 -6.39
N ALA A 74 -0.54 -2.83 -5.57
CA ALA A 74 0.01 -2.32 -4.31
C ALA A 74 0.32 -3.46 -3.31
N LEU A 75 -0.53 -4.48 -3.22
CA LEU A 75 -0.30 -5.63 -2.33
C LEU A 75 0.95 -6.43 -2.73
N VAL A 76 1.12 -6.73 -4.01
CA VAL A 76 2.31 -7.45 -4.50
C VAL A 76 3.57 -6.59 -4.37
N ALA A 77 3.47 -5.29 -4.68
CA ALA A 77 4.57 -4.36 -4.52
C ALA A 77 5.02 -4.23 -3.06
N ALA A 78 4.08 -4.12 -2.11
CA ALA A 78 4.39 -4.04 -0.68
C ALA A 78 5.14 -5.28 -0.19
N LEU A 79 4.73 -6.46 -0.65
CA LEU A 79 5.37 -7.72 -0.30
C LEU A 79 6.79 -7.80 -0.86
N LEU A 80 6.98 -7.49 -2.16
CA LEU A 80 8.30 -7.49 -2.80
C LEU A 80 9.25 -6.48 -2.17
N ILE A 81 8.78 -5.24 -1.96
CA ILE A 81 9.56 -4.18 -1.33
C ILE A 81 9.92 -4.57 0.10
N GLY A 82 8.98 -5.14 0.87
CA GLY A 82 9.25 -5.59 2.23
C GLY A 82 10.33 -6.67 2.29
N PHE A 83 10.32 -7.62 1.34
CA PHE A 83 11.40 -8.59 1.21
C PHE A 83 12.73 -7.93 0.84
N VAL A 84 12.75 -7.07 -0.18
CA VAL A 84 13.97 -6.39 -0.63
C VAL A 84 14.57 -5.51 0.48
N ASP A 85 13.73 -4.80 1.23
CA ASP A 85 14.16 -3.96 2.35
C ASP A 85 14.72 -4.81 3.50
N THR A 86 14.04 -5.91 3.86
CA THR A 86 14.50 -6.81 4.93
C THR A 86 15.84 -7.49 4.56
N PHE A 87 15.94 -8.04 3.35
CA PHE A 87 17.18 -8.68 2.87
C PHE A 87 18.30 -7.65 2.62
N GLY A 88 17.96 -6.45 2.13
CA GLY A 88 18.89 -5.36 1.90
C GLY A 88 19.53 -4.85 3.19
N ASN A 89 18.73 -4.70 4.25
CA ASN A 89 19.23 -4.34 5.58
C ASN A 89 20.15 -5.41 6.19
N VAL A 90 19.97 -6.69 5.85
CA VAL A 90 20.81 -7.78 6.36
C VAL A 90 22.15 -7.91 5.62
N LEU A 91 22.17 -7.72 4.29
CA LEU A 91 23.40 -7.86 3.50
C LEU A 91 24.29 -6.60 3.48
N VAL A 92 23.70 -5.40 3.32
CA VAL A 92 24.46 -4.14 3.21
C VAL A 92 23.67 -2.96 3.82
N PRO A 93 23.73 -2.77 5.15
CA PRO A 93 22.97 -1.73 5.85
C PRO A 93 23.26 -0.31 5.36
N GLU A 94 24.48 -0.06 4.89
CA GLU A 94 24.96 1.25 4.47
C GLU A 94 24.32 1.74 3.15
N ILE A 95 23.81 0.82 2.32
CA ILE A 95 23.20 1.11 1.01
C ILE A 95 21.71 0.75 0.98
N ALA A 96 21.17 0.12 2.04
CA ALA A 96 19.80 -0.40 2.08
C ALA A 96 18.74 0.66 1.69
N GLY A 97 18.87 1.88 2.23
CA GLY A 97 17.96 2.98 1.88
C GLY A 97 18.02 3.39 0.41
N VAL A 98 19.21 3.39 -0.21
CA VAL A 98 19.40 3.72 -1.63
C VAL A 98 18.92 2.58 -2.53
N LEU A 99 19.05 1.34 -2.07
CA LEU A 99 18.68 0.14 -2.80
C LEU A 99 17.17 0.10 -3.11
N VAL A 100 16.33 0.54 -2.17
CA VAL A 100 14.86 0.62 -2.36
C VAL A 100 14.50 1.62 -3.47
N TYR A 101 15.18 2.77 -3.53
CA TYR A 101 14.95 3.76 -4.60
C TYR A 101 15.53 3.32 -5.95
N LEU A 102 16.66 2.60 -5.94
CA LEU A 102 17.19 1.97 -7.17
C LEU A 102 16.25 0.91 -7.70
N ALA A 103 15.64 0.09 -6.82
CA ALA A 103 14.63 -0.88 -7.20
C ALA A 103 13.39 -0.19 -7.80
N MET A 104 12.94 0.92 -7.21
CA MET A 104 11.89 1.76 -7.78
C MET A 104 12.25 2.26 -9.18
N ALA A 105 13.44 2.83 -9.34
CA ALA A 105 13.91 3.35 -10.63
C ALA A 105 13.99 2.23 -11.69
N LEU A 106 14.52 1.05 -11.33
CA LEU A 106 14.59 -0.12 -12.21
C LEU A 106 13.21 -0.61 -12.63
N ILE A 107 12.27 -0.72 -11.69
CA ILE A 107 10.91 -1.21 -11.98
C ILE A 107 10.17 -0.22 -12.88
N LEU A 108 10.30 1.09 -12.63
CA LEU A 108 9.71 2.10 -13.50
C LEU A 108 10.34 2.12 -14.90
N LEU A 109 11.65 1.82 -15.02
CA LEU A 109 12.33 1.70 -16.31
C LEU A 109 11.80 0.51 -17.13
N TRP A 110 11.49 -0.60 -16.45
CA TRP A 110 10.99 -1.81 -17.11
C TRP A 110 9.47 -1.82 -17.33
N LYS A 111 8.71 -1.15 -16.47
CA LYS A 111 7.24 -1.12 -16.52
C LYS A 111 6.69 0.21 -15.96
N PRO A 112 6.62 1.26 -16.79
CA PRO A 112 6.31 2.64 -16.34
C PRO A 112 4.89 2.84 -15.81
N ASP A 113 3.97 1.92 -16.11
CA ASP A 113 2.59 1.94 -15.58
C ASP A 113 2.44 1.24 -14.21
N GLY A 114 3.53 0.70 -13.64
CA GLY A 114 3.51 -0.12 -12.43
C GLY A 114 3.22 -1.62 -12.69
N LEU A 115 3.26 -2.44 -11.64
CA LEU A 115 3.19 -3.91 -11.74
C LEU A 115 1.87 -4.40 -12.35
N PHE A 116 0.76 -3.74 -12.03
CA PHE A 116 -0.57 -4.02 -12.57
C PHE A 116 -1.31 -2.71 -12.88
N LYS A 117 -1.58 -2.46 -14.17
CA LYS A 117 -2.36 -1.30 -14.62
C LYS A 117 -3.80 -1.42 -14.12
N ALA A 118 -4.38 -0.32 -13.61
CA ALA A 118 -5.77 -0.26 -13.19
C ALA A 118 -6.68 -0.67 -14.37
N GLY A 119 -7.44 -1.76 -14.17
CA GLY A 119 -8.55 -2.15 -15.04
C GLY A 119 -9.87 -1.67 -14.49
#